data_AF-A0A1G2V024-F1
#
_entry.id   AF-A0A1G2V024-F1
#
_cell.length_a   1.000
_cell.length_b   1.000
_cell.length_c   1.000
_cell.angle_alpha   90.00
_cell.angle_beta   90.00
_cell.angle_gamma   90.00
#
_symmetry.space_group_name_H-M   'P 1'
#
loop_
_entity.id
_entity.type
_entity.pdbx_description
1 polymer ?
#
loop_
_entity_poly.entity_id
_entity_poly.type
_entity_poly.pdbx_seq_one_letter_code
_entity_poly.pdbx_strand_id
1 'polypeptide(L)'
;MQKSTTGCYNYNVILPSKKVLSVFIITAALVVAIIIAFGKDKSSTAINFASDLIAGEKLTIPENQNWQDELTNVVPSTNQVATKEDLSENGVTDTVATTLISNYIALKQNGSLTGESAQKLIDQTIEYVEKNSSQTALISESGLNIVSDNGKTSISQYGENLGMIFKTNKPKVVRNEMEIITQIVESKDSNKMSDLNTIIAVYEKILAELIKMPVPKTFVKAHLDMTNGVKGMIMALTEIKTVLSDPVKSLSAMELYQEGSTIFIQAKQATNIFIIQNNIVYKQGTGGYYLLYGI
;
A
#
# COMPACT_ATOMS: atom_id res chain seq x y z
N MET A 1 45.19 58.80 9.38
CA MET A 1 45.40 57.35 9.61
C MET A 1 44.26 56.83 10.47
N GLN A 2 43.25 56.22 9.87
CA GLN A 2 42.13 55.58 10.56
C GLN A 2 42.00 54.17 9.98
N LYS A 3 42.27 53.14 10.79
CA LYS A 3 42.15 51.73 10.40
C LYS A 3 40.67 51.35 10.37
N SER A 4 40.22 50.91 9.21
CA SER A 4 38.95 50.22 8.98
C SER A 4 39.05 48.78 9.48
N THR A 5 38.12 48.35 10.32
CA THR A 5 37.91 46.94 10.70
C THR A 5 36.60 46.45 10.10
N THR A 6 36.70 45.70 9.01
CA THR A 6 35.60 45.01 8.35
C THR A 6 35.29 43.73 9.13
N GLY A 7 34.11 43.64 9.74
CA GLY A 7 33.59 42.41 10.35
C GLY A 7 32.89 41.55 9.31
N CYS A 8 33.41 40.35 9.07
CA CYS A 8 32.75 39.34 8.23
C CYS A 8 31.75 38.55 9.09
N TYR A 9 30.45 38.69 8.82
CA TYR A 9 29.43 37.80 9.37
C TYR A 9 29.28 36.59 8.45
N ASN A 10 29.76 35.43 8.91
CA ASN A 10 29.50 34.14 8.26
C ASN A 10 28.05 33.72 8.54
N TYR A 11 27.22 33.70 7.51
CA TYR A 11 25.89 33.11 7.57
C TYR A 11 25.97 31.66 7.10
N ASN A 12 26.10 30.74 8.05
CA ASN A 12 25.95 29.30 7.81
C ASN A 12 24.47 28.91 7.91
N VAL A 13 23.93 28.39 6.81
CA VAL A 13 22.57 27.89 6.68
C VAL A 13 22.56 26.41 7.06
N ILE A 14 21.79 26.04 8.08
CA ILE A 14 21.77 24.67 8.62
C ILE A 14 20.34 24.12 8.67
N LEU A 15 20.23 22.86 8.24
CA LEU A 15 19.00 22.13 7.93
C LEU A 15 18.52 21.22 9.09
N PRO A 16 17.22 20.83 9.11
CA PRO A 16 16.59 20.18 10.26
C PRO A 16 16.97 18.70 10.49
N SER A 17 16.73 18.21 11.72
CA SER A 17 17.12 16.86 12.21
C SER A 17 16.69 15.72 11.29
N LYS A 18 17.36 14.55 11.33
CA LYS A 18 17.03 13.39 10.47
C LYS A 18 15.53 13.02 10.49
N LYS A 19 14.85 13.14 11.64
CA LYS A 19 13.39 12.91 11.73
C LYS A 19 12.58 14.02 11.07
N VAL A 20 13.01 15.27 11.18
CA VAL A 20 12.33 16.44 10.59
C VAL A 20 12.63 16.56 9.10
N LEU A 21 13.84 16.22 8.65
CA LEU A 21 14.20 16.09 7.24
C LEU A 21 13.47 14.92 6.60
N SER A 22 13.38 13.76 7.29
CA SER A 22 12.57 12.63 6.84
C SER A 22 11.11 13.02 6.70
N VAL A 23 10.52 13.71 7.69
CA VAL A 23 9.15 14.24 7.58
C VAL A 23 9.02 15.25 6.44
N PHE A 24 9.98 16.18 6.26
CA PHE A 24 9.95 17.15 5.16
C PHE A 24 10.08 16.50 3.79
N ILE A 25 10.98 15.53 3.64
CA ILE A 25 11.21 14.79 2.40
C ILE A 25 10.01 13.89 2.10
N ILE A 26 9.45 13.21 3.11
CA ILE A 26 8.22 12.43 2.94
C ILE A 26 7.08 13.37 2.55
N THR A 27 6.91 14.53 3.17
CA THR A 27 5.86 15.48 2.78
C THR A 27 6.08 16.06 1.39
N ALA A 28 7.32 16.38 1.00
CA ALA A 28 7.64 16.91 -0.32
C ALA A 28 7.48 15.83 -1.40
N ALA A 29 7.92 14.60 -1.15
CA ALA A 29 7.76 13.46 -2.05
C ALA A 29 6.29 13.08 -2.19
N LEU A 30 5.50 13.15 -1.11
CA LEU A 30 4.06 12.89 -1.12
C LEU A 30 3.30 14.00 -1.87
N VAL A 31 3.70 15.27 -1.71
CA VAL A 31 3.14 16.39 -2.50
C VAL A 31 3.48 16.23 -3.98
N VAL A 32 4.71 15.85 -4.33
CA VAL A 32 5.12 15.60 -5.73
C VAL A 32 4.39 14.38 -6.29
N ALA A 33 4.24 13.30 -5.52
CA ALA A 33 3.50 12.11 -5.91
C ALA A 33 2.01 12.41 -6.13
N ILE A 34 1.38 13.23 -5.28
CA ILE A 34 0.00 13.70 -5.45
C ILE A 34 -0.13 14.55 -6.72
N ILE A 35 0.81 15.48 -6.97
CA ILE A 35 0.81 16.30 -8.19
C ILE A 35 0.97 15.44 -9.44
N ILE A 36 1.77 14.37 -9.40
CA ILE A 36 1.97 13.48 -10.55
C ILE A 36 0.78 12.51 -10.73
N ALA A 37 0.25 11.96 -9.64
CA ALA A 37 -0.86 11.01 -9.66
C ALA A 37 -2.20 11.66 -10.01
N PHE A 38 -2.44 12.90 -9.57
CA PHE A 38 -3.70 13.62 -9.82
C PHE A 38 -3.58 14.74 -10.85
N GLY A 39 -2.37 15.18 -11.21
CA GLY A 39 -2.15 16.26 -12.19
C GLY A 39 -2.24 15.82 -13.64
N LYS A 40 -2.37 14.52 -13.93
CA LYS A 40 -2.39 14.03 -15.31
C LYS A 40 -3.75 14.15 -16.01
N ASP A 41 -4.84 14.38 -15.28
CA ASP A 41 -6.17 14.59 -15.86
C ASP A 41 -7.05 15.48 -14.99
N LYS A 42 -6.82 16.81 -14.92
CA LYS A 42 -7.85 17.88 -14.82
C LYS A 42 -7.18 19.26 -14.96
N SER A 43 -7.09 19.75 -16.19
CA SER A 43 -7.00 21.19 -16.44
C SER A 43 -8.29 21.86 -15.94
N SER A 44 -8.13 23.02 -15.28
CA SER A 44 -9.16 24.00 -14.87
C SER A 44 -9.99 23.75 -13.60
N THR A 45 -9.34 23.88 -12.44
CA THR A 45 -9.78 24.83 -11.40
C THR A 45 -8.58 25.09 -10.48
N ALA A 46 -7.91 26.21 -10.67
CA ALA A 46 -6.87 26.67 -9.76
C ALA A 46 -7.52 26.99 -8.40
N ILE A 47 -7.46 26.05 -7.46
CA ILE A 47 -7.68 26.36 -6.06
C ILE A 47 -6.41 27.07 -5.59
N ASN A 48 -6.53 28.37 -5.35
CA ASN A 48 -5.48 29.23 -4.83
C ASN A 48 -5.10 28.82 -3.38
N PHE A 49 -4.38 27.72 -3.21
CA PHE A 49 -3.81 27.32 -1.91
C PHE A 49 -2.59 28.16 -1.51
N ALA A 50 -2.03 28.93 -2.46
CA ALA A 50 -0.86 29.78 -2.19
C ALA A 50 -1.19 31.05 -1.40
N SER A 51 -2.46 31.40 -1.23
CA SER A 51 -2.88 32.69 -0.64
C SER A 51 -3.02 32.67 0.89
N ASP A 52 -3.13 31.50 1.53
CA ASP A 52 -3.50 31.37 2.95
C ASP A 52 -2.43 30.68 3.84
N LEU A 53 -1.20 30.50 3.33
CA LEU A 53 -0.11 29.96 4.13
C LEU A 53 0.56 31.08 4.95
N ILE A 54 0.21 31.18 6.24
CA ILE A 54 0.99 31.96 7.20
C ILE A 54 2.30 31.21 7.47
N ALA A 55 3.43 31.86 7.19
CA ALA A 55 4.75 31.30 7.45
C ALA A 55 4.97 31.06 8.95
N GLY A 56 5.15 29.80 9.34
CA GLY A 56 5.52 29.41 10.69
C GLY A 56 6.93 29.85 11.06
N GLU A 57 7.18 30.00 12.36
CA GLU A 57 8.44 30.51 12.92
C GLU A 57 9.64 29.62 12.55
N LYS A 58 10.75 30.27 12.18
CA LYS A 58 11.93 29.62 11.60
C LYS A 58 12.75 28.93 12.71
N LEU A 59 12.76 27.60 12.72
CA LEU A 59 13.58 26.80 13.65
C LEU A 59 15.07 26.85 13.27
N THR A 60 15.95 27.04 14.25
CA THR A 60 17.42 27.05 14.10
C THR A 60 18.04 25.71 14.54
N ILE A 61 18.88 25.10 13.69
CA ILE A 61 19.54 23.79 13.94
C ILE A 61 21.09 23.95 13.89
N PRO A 62 21.89 23.20 14.71
CA PRO A 62 23.36 23.32 14.79
C PRO A 62 24.15 22.54 13.72
N GLU A 63 25.38 23.01 13.46
CA GLU A 63 26.23 22.73 12.26
C GLU A 63 27.02 21.41 12.33
N ASN A 64 26.97 20.59 11.26
CA ASN A 64 27.93 19.50 10.99
C ASN A 64 28.61 19.79 9.65
N GLN A 65 29.94 19.95 9.64
CA GLN A 65 30.71 20.39 8.48
C GLN A 65 31.05 19.28 7.48
N ASN A 66 30.88 18.00 7.85
CA ASN A 66 31.35 16.86 7.04
C ASN A 66 30.23 16.09 6.33
N TRP A 67 29.02 16.66 6.25
CA TRP A 67 27.88 15.98 5.61
C TRP A 67 28.10 15.68 4.13
N GLN A 68 28.95 16.47 3.45
CA GLN A 68 29.32 16.24 2.06
C GLN A 68 30.26 15.03 1.94
N ASP A 69 31.19 14.86 2.87
CA ASP A 69 32.07 13.69 2.95
C ASP A 69 31.30 12.42 3.32
N GLU A 70 30.24 12.54 4.14
CA GLU A 70 29.34 11.42 4.44
C GLU A 70 28.51 10.98 3.20
N LEU A 71 28.21 11.89 2.27
CA LEU A 71 27.51 11.57 1.02
C LEU A 71 28.45 11.17 -0.13
N THR A 72 29.68 11.65 -0.17
CA THR A 72 30.68 11.28 -1.20
C THR A 72 31.38 9.97 -0.89
N ASN A 73 31.38 9.53 0.37
CA ASN A 73 31.79 8.17 0.75
C ASN A 73 30.75 7.10 0.40
N VAL A 74 29.58 7.48 -0.12
CA VAL A 74 28.68 6.55 -0.82
C VAL A 74 29.29 6.26 -2.19
N VAL A 75 30.15 5.24 -2.23
CA VAL A 75 30.96 4.87 -3.39
C VAL A 75 30.10 4.75 -4.66
N PRO A 76 30.51 5.34 -5.80
CA PRO A 76 29.83 5.17 -7.08
C PRO A 76 30.16 3.79 -7.65
N SER A 77 29.37 2.78 -7.29
CA SER A 77 29.48 1.44 -7.89
C SER A 77 28.72 1.39 -9.21
N THR A 78 29.30 1.97 -10.27
CA THR A 78 28.78 1.79 -11.64
C THR A 78 29.12 0.41 -12.22
N ASN A 79 29.86 -0.44 -11.50
CA ASN A 79 30.03 -1.86 -11.76
C ASN A 79 30.43 -2.54 -10.44
N GLN A 80 29.77 -3.65 -10.10
CA GLN A 80 29.80 -4.39 -8.83
C GLN A 80 28.70 -3.99 -7.84
N VAL A 81 27.74 -4.92 -7.75
CA VAL A 81 26.89 -5.20 -6.58
C VAL A 81 27.65 -4.80 -5.31
N ALA A 82 27.21 -3.72 -4.66
CA ALA A 82 27.65 -3.41 -3.32
C ALA A 82 27.37 -4.64 -2.45
N THR A 83 28.43 -5.13 -1.83
CA THR A 83 28.35 -6.22 -0.87
C THR A 83 27.42 -5.79 0.26
N LYS A 84 26.53 -6.70 0.67
CA LYS A 84 25.57 -6.59 1.76
C LYS A 84 26.15 -5.85 2.99
N GLU A 85 25.99 -4.54 3.04
CA GLU A 85 25.62 -3.91 4.31
C GLU A 85 24.16 -4.24 4.53
N ASP A 86 23.87 -4.71 5.75
CA ASP A 86 22.60 -5.27 6.13
C ASP A 86 21.55 -4.14 6.24
N LEU A 87 21.06 -3.68 5.09
CA LEU A 87 19.92 -2.78 4.98
C LEU A 87 18.63 -3.42 5.54
N SER A 88 18.67 -4.66 6.06
CA SER A 88 17.51 -5.33 6.66
C SER A 88 17.04 -4.68 7.96
N GLU A 89 17.84 -3.80 8.59
CA GLU A 89 17.42 -3.05 9.78
C GLU A 89 16.59 -1.80 9.43
N ASN A 90 16.64 -1.33 8.18
CA ASN A 90 15.93 -0.13 7.71
C ASN A 90 14.73 -0.50 6.81
N GLY A 91 13.58 0.15 7.02
CA GLY A 91 12.35 -0.11 6.26
C GLY A 91 12.47 0.18 4.74
N VAL A 92 11.49 -0.28 3.97
CA VAL A 92 11.42 -0.08 2.49
C VAL A 92 11.50 1.41 2.16
N THR A 93 10.81 2.25 2.93
CA THR A 93 10.85 3.71 2.78
C THR A 93 12.27 4.27 2.88
N ASP A 94 13.06 3.84 3.87
CA ASP A 94 14.41 4.35 4.08
C ASP A 94 15.36 3.89 2.97
N THR A 95 15.23 2.63 2.55
CA THR A 95 16.01 2.11 1.43
C THR A 95 15.68 2.81 0.12
N VAL A 96 14.39 3.07 -0.14
CA VAL A 96 13.94 3.81 -1.33
C VAL A 96 14.48 5.24 -1.31
N ALA A 97 14.34 5.95 -0.19
CA ALA A 97 14.83 7.32 -0.06
C ALA A 97 16.36 7.40 -0.25
N THR A 98 17.09 6.53 0.42
CA THR A 98 18.56 6.50 0.37
C THR A 98 19.06 6.12 -1.03
N THR A 99 18.45 5.11 -1.66
CA THR A 99 18.83 4.65 -3.01
C THR A 99 18.52 5.70 -4.06
N LEU A 100 17.34 6.32 -3.99
CA LEU A 100 16.92 7.34 -4.95
C LEU A 100 17.85 8.55 -4.90
N ILE A 101 18.13 9.06 -3.69
CA ILE A 101 18.99 10.24 -3.49
C ILE A 101 20.44 9.94 -3.91
N SER A 102 20.99 8.79 -3.49
CA SER A 102 22.38 8.43 -3.79
C SER A 102 22.61 8.30 -5.29
N ASN A 103 21.73 7.59 -5.99
CA ASN A 103 21.84 7.44 -7.45
C ASN A 103 21.59 8.76 -8.19
N TYR A 104 20.65 9.59 -7.72
CA TYR A 104 20.43 10.92 -8.29
C TYR A 104 21.68 11.80 -8.18
N ILE A 105 22.33 11.83 -7.00
CA ILE A 105 23.56 12.60 -6.79
C ILE A 105 24.69 12.09 -7.69
N ALA A 106 24.86 10.77 -7.79
CA ALA A 106 25.87 10.15 -8.65
C ALA A 106 25.67 10.53 -10.14
N LEU A 107 24.43 10.45 -10.64
CA LEU A 107 24.07 10.86 -12.01
C LEU A 107 24.28 12.36 -12.26
N LYS A 108 24.11 13.19 -11.23
CA LYS A 108 24.37 14.63 -11.33
C LYS A 108 25.86 14.93 -11.37
N GLN A 109 26.66 14.26 -10.54
CA GLN A 109 28.10 14.47 -10.45
C GLN A 109 28.85 14.00 -11.70
N ASN A 110 28.42 12.88 -12.30
CA ASN A 110 29.03 12.34 -13.52
C ASN A 110 28.49 12.97 -14.81
N GLY A 111 27.64 14.01 -14.72
CA GLY A 111 27.04 14.68 -15.87
C GLY A 111 26.14 13.78 -16.73
N SER A 112 25.75 12.61 -16.23
CA SER A 112 24.97 11.60 -16.98
C SER A 112 23.48 11.66 -16.68
N LEU A 113 23.01 12.65 -15.91
CA LEU A 113 21.60 12.90 -15.65
C LEU A 113 20.89 13.38 -16.92
N THR A 114 20.37 12.42 -17.69
CA THR A 114 19.47 12.59 -18.82
C THR A 114 18.05 12.15 -18.45
N GLY A 115 17.06 12.49 -19.27
CA GLY A 115 15.68 11.99 -19.10
C GLY A 115 15.61 10.46 -19.06
N GLU A 116 16.42 9.77 -19.86
CA GLU A 116 16.50 8.30 -19.88
C GLU A 116 17.09 7.75 -18.58
N SER A 117 18.19 8.32 -18.09
CA SER A 117 18.81 7.88 -16.83
C SER A 117 17.91 8.12 -15.61
N ALA A 118 17.12 9.20 -15.64
CA ALA A 118 16.14 9.52 -14.60
C ALA A 118 14.97 8.52 -14.62
N GLN A 119 14.47 8.18 -15.81
CA GLN A 119 13.43 7.16 -15.95
C GLN A 119 13.90 5.80 -15.45
N LYS A 120 15.12 5.39 -15.82
CA LYS A 120 15.70 4.13 -15.35
C LYS A 120 15.82 4.06 -13.83
N LEU A 121 16.20 5.16 -13.18
CA LEU A 121 16.26 5.24 -11.72
C LEU A 121 14.86 5.09 -11.09
N ILE A 122 13.84 5.69 -11.70
CA ILE A 122 12.45 5.54 -11.26
C ILE A 122 12.00 4.08 -11.41
N ASP A 123 12.23 3.47 -12.58
CA ASP A 123 11.83 2.09 -12.86
C ASP A 123 12.47 1.11 -11.87
N GLN A 124 13.77 1.27 -11.59
CA GLN A 124 14.48 0.46 -10.58
C GLN A 124 13.92 0.66 -9.17
N THR A 125 13.49 1.88 -8.84
CA THR A 125 12.87 2.18 -7.54
C THR A 125 11.51 1.50 -7.42
N ILE A 126 10.69 1.55 -8.48
CA ILE A 126 9.39 0.87 -8.53
C ILE A 126 9.59 -0.64 -8.41
N GLU A 127 10.49 -1.22 -9.20
CA GLU A 127 10.78 -2.67 -9.16
C GLU A 127 11.25 -3.10 -7.76
N TYR A 128 12.07 -2.28 -7.09
CA TYR A 128 12.47 -2.54 -5.71
C TYR A 128 11.26 -2.52 -4.75
N VAL A 129 10.38 -1.52 -4.86
CA VAL A 129 9.17 -1.44 -4.03
C VAL A 129 8.27 -2.64 -4.27
N GLU A 130 8.04 -3.04 -5.52
CA GLU A 130 7.23 -4.20 -5.88
C GLU A 130 7.82 -5.50 -5.34
N LYS A 131 9.14 -5.70 -5.46
CA LYS A 131 9.84 -6.90 -4.97
C LYS A 131 9.84 -7.00 -3.45
N ASN A 132 9.87 -5.88 -2.75
CA ASN A 132 9.87 -5.83 -1.29
C ASN A 132 8.46 -5.59 -0.69
N SER A 133 7.46 -5.42 -1.55
CA SER A 133 6.06 -5.57 -1.17
C SER A 133 5.77 -7.05 -0.91
N SER A 134 4.84 -7.33 -0.01
CA SER A 134 4.56 -8.70 0.42
C SER A 134 3.95 -9.53 -0.71
N GLN A 135 4.78 -10.33 -1.37
CA GLN A 135 4.33 -11.34 -2.33
C GLN A 135 3.78 -12.57 -1.59
N THR A 136 2.51 -12.86 -1.83
CA THR A 136 1.83 -14.00 -1.21
C THR A 136 1.93 -15.24 -2.07
N ALA A 137 2.28 -16.38 -1.47
CA ALA A 137 2.00 -17.67 -2.08
C ALA A 137 0.48 -17.84 -2.21
N LEU A 138 -0.05 -17.76 -3.43
CA LEU A 138 -1.47 -17.95 -3.70
C LEU A 138 -1.92 -19.36 -3.28
N ILE A 139 -3.17 -19.48 -2.85
CA ILE A 139 -3.81 -20.78 -2.65
C ILE A 139 -4.01 -21.38 -4.05
N SER A 140 -3.63 -22.65 -4.20
CA SER A 140 -3.85 -23.45 -5.41
C SER A 140 -5.15 -24.24 -5.30
N GLU A 141 -5.63 -24.77 -6.43
CA GLU A 141 -6.84 -25.62 -6.46
C GLU A 141 -6.74 -26.83 -5.53
N SER A 142 -5.54 -27.38 -5.33
CA SER A 142 -5.29 -28.49 -4.39
C SER A 142 -5.54 -28.12 -2.93
N GLY A 143 -5.59 -26.83 -2.60
CA GLY A 143 -5.96 -26.32 -1.28
C GLY A 143 -7.47 -26.23 -1.06
N LEU A 144 -8.30 -26.51 -2.07
CA LEU A 144 -9.76 -26.42 -1.98
C LEU A 144 -10.41 -27.79 -1.80
N ASN A 145 -11.54 -27.81 -1.09
CA ASN A 145 -12.38 -28.99 -0.96
C ASN A 145 -13.32 -29.12 -2.19
N ILE A 146 -12.79 -29.63 -3.30
CA ILE A 146 -13.54 -29.73 -4.57
C ILE A 146 -14.45 -30.97 -4.55
N VAL A 147 -15.74 -30.77 -4.80
CA VAL A 147 -16.72 -31.86 -4.97
C VAL A 147 -17.03 -32.09 -6.45
N SER A 148 -17.21 -33.36 -6.84
CA SER A 148 -17.43 -33.76 -8.23
C SER A 148 -18.83 -33.43 -8.75
N ASP A 149 -19.81 -33.28 -7.86
CA ASP A 149 -21.20 -32.99 -8.21
C ASP A 149 -21.37 -31.53 -8.66
N ASN A 150 -22.05 -31.34 -9.79
CA ASN A 150 -22.42 -30.04 -10.35
C ASN A 150 -23.95 -29.94 -10.57
N GLY A 151 -24.72 -30.80 -9.92
CA GLY A 151 -26.17 -30.77 -9.97
C GLY A 151 -26.76 -29.51 -9.34
N LYS A 152 -28.04 -29.26 -9.63
CA LYS A 152 -28.79 -28.10 -9.13
C LYS A 152 -28.74 -28.00 -7.59
N THR A 153 -28.80 -29.14 -6.91
CA THR A 153 -28.70 -29.21 -5.44
C THR A 153 -27.34 -28.76 -4.93
N SER A 154 -26.25 -29.23 -5.53
CA SER A 154 -24.89 -28.82 -5.14
C SER A 154 -24.62 -27.33 -5.39
N ILE A 155 -25.13 -26.79 -6.51
CA ILE A 155 -25.07 -25.35 -6.78
C ILE A 155 -25.84 -24.56 -5.73
N SER A 156 -27.05 -25.01 -5.37
CA SER A 156 -27.88 -24.37 -4.34
C SER A 156 -27.20 -24.42 -2.97
N GLN A 157 -26.63 -25.56 -2.59
CA GLN A 157 -25.93 -25.71 -1.30
C GLN A 157 -24.67 -24.85 -1.24
N TYR A 158 -23.93 -24.76 -2.34
CA TYR A 158 -22.76 -23.88 -2.44
C TYR A 158 -23.13 -22.41 -2.19
N GLY A 159 -24.16 -21.89 -2.87
CA GLY A 159 -24.58 -20.51 -2.66
C GLY A 159 -25.15 -20.27 -1.26
N GLU A 160 -25.84 -21.26 -0.68
CA GLU A 160 -26.31 -21.22 0.70
C GLU A 160 -25.14 -21.10 1.70
N ASN A 161 -24.15 -21.98 1.58
CA ASN A 161 -22.98 -21.99 2.43
C ASN A 161 -22.18 -20.69 2.29
N LEU A 162 -21.90 -20.26 1.05
CA LEU A 162 -21.14 -19.05 0.76
C LEU A 162 -21.82 -17.80 1.35
N GLY A 163 -23.13 -17.69 1.18
CA GLY A 163 -23.89 -16.59 1.77
C GLY A 163 -23.92 -16.62 3.30
N MET A 164 -23.98 -17.81 3.90
CA MET A 164 -23.91 -17.97 5.35
C MET A 164 -22.54 -17.57 5.93
N ILE A 165 -21.43 -17.87 5.22
CA ILE A 165 -20.08 -17.44 5.61
C ILE A 165 -20.04 -15.91 5.73
N PHE A 166 -20.51 -15.21 4.70
CA PHE A 166 -20.52 -13.73 4.69
C PHE A 166 -21.48 -13.14 5.72
N LYS A 167 -22.65 -13.76 5.91
CA LYS A 167 -23.61 -13.31 6.93
C LYS A 167 -23.05 -13.45 8.34
N THR A 168 -22.48 -14.60 8.66
CA THR A 168 -22.02 -14.94 10.02
C THR A 168 -20.81 -14.11 10.42
N ASN A 169 -19.94 -13.80 9.46
CA ASN A 169 -18.74 -13.01 9.69
C ASN A 169 -18.95 -11.50 9.46
N LYS A 170 -20.18 -11.03 9.22
CA LYS A 170 -20.47 -9.59 9.06
C LYS A 170 -20.00 -8.83 10.31
N PRO A 171 -19.19 -7.77 10.17
CA PRO A 171 -18.79 -6.96 11.31
C PRO A 171 -20.01 -6.27 11.92
N LYS A 172 -20.07 -6.19 13.26
CA LYS A 172 -21.17 -5.53 13.99
C LYS A 172 -21.28 -4.05 13.65
N VAL A 173 -20.16 -3.42 13.33
CA VAL A 173 -20.07 -2.04 12.88
C VAL A 173 -19.36 -2.08 11.54
N VAL A 174 -20.07 -1.69 10.48
CA VAL A 174 -19.45 -1.53 9.16
C VAL A 174 -18.64 -0.24 9.19
N ARG A 175 -17.33 -0.35 9.02
CA ARG A 175 -16.42 0.78 8.88
C ARG A 175 -15.60 0.57 7.62
N ASN A 176 -15.31 1.64 6.92
CA ASN A 176 -14.45 1.60 5.75
C ASN A 176 -12.99 1.52 6.21
N GLU A 177 -12.24 0.53 5.73
CA GLU A 177 -10.85 0.32 6.07
C GLU A 177 -9.99 1.53 5.72
N MET A 178 -10.20 2.11 4.53
CA MET A 178 -9.45 3.29 4.07
C MET A 178 -9.76 4.50 4.93
N GLU A 179 -10.99 4.68 5.39
CA GLU A 179 -11.33 5.74 6.34
C GLU A 179 -10.60 5.57 7.68
N ILE A 180 -10.52 4.35 8.20
CA ILE A 180 -9.75 4.04 9.42
C ILE A 180 -8.27 4.37 9.20
N ILE A 181 -7.70 4.00 8.05
CA ILE A 181 -6.31 4.27 7.71
C ILE A 181 -6.05 5.77 7.60
N THR A 182 -6.91 6.52 6.91
CA THR A 182 -6.83 7.99 6.83
C THR A 182 -6.81 8.59 8.23
N GLN A 183 -7.72 8.14 9.11
CA GLN A 183 -7.76 8.62 10.49
C GLN A 183 -6.49 8.28 11.28
N ILE A 184 -5.89 7.09 11.08
CA ILE A 184 -4.61 6.71 11.71
C ILE A 184 -3.50 7.67 11.28
N VAL A 185 -3.42 7.98 9.97
CA VAL A 185 -2.39 8.88 9.42
C VAL A 185 -2.57 10.31 9.93
N GLU A 186 -3.81 10.83 9.94
CA GLU A 186 -4.11 12.20 10.37
C GLU A 186 -3.89 12.40 11.88
N SER A 187 -4.39 11.47 12.70
CA SER A 187 -4.31 11.59 14.16
C SER A 187 -2.97 11.12 14.73
N LYS A 188 -2.20 10.33 13.96
CA LYS A 188 -1.03 9.57 14.43
C LYS A 188 -1.33 8.70 15.66
N ASP A 189 -2.60 8.35 15.86
CA ASP A 189 -3.07 7.56 16.99
C ASP A 189 -2.96 6.08 16.65
N SER A 190 -1.94 5.42 17.22
CA SER A 190 -1.73 3.98 17.07
C SER A 190 -2.84 3.15 17.69
N ASN A 191 -3.67 3.70 18.60
CA ASN A 191 -4.78 2.96 19.18
C ASN A 191 -5.85 2.62 18.14
N LYS A 192 -6.03 3.46 17.11
CA LYS A 192 -6.96 3.17 15.99
C LYS A 192 -6.53 1.96 15.17
N MET A 193 -5.30 1.49 15.33
CA MET A 193 -4.82 0.26 14.71
C MET A 193 -5.56 -1.00 15.19
N SER A 194 -6.17 -0.96 16.39
CA SER A 194 -7.00 -2.06 16.88
C SER A 194 -8.25 -2.29 16.04
N ASP A 195 -8.81 -1.22 15.45
CA ASP A 195 -9.97 -1.32 14.58
C ASP A 195 -9.61 -2.10 13.32
N LEU A 196 -8.42 -1.83 12.76
CA LEU A 196 -7.92 -2.56 11.60
C LEU A 196 -7.64 -4.04 11.91
N ASN A 197 -7.10 -4.34 13.09
CA ASN A 197 -6.93 -5.73 13.55
C ASN A 197 -8.26 -6.48 13.64
N THR A 198 -9.33 -5.79 14.04
CA THR A 198 -10.67 -6.39 14.12
C THR A 198 -11.19 -6.77 12.73
N ILE A 199 -10.93 -5.94 11.73
CA ILE A 199 -11.32 -6.20 10.33
C ILE A 199 -10.49 -7.35 9.74
N ILE A 200 -9.17 -7.33 9.96
CA ILE A 200 -8.27 -8.42 9.54
C ILE A 200 -8.76 -9.76 10.09
N ALA A 201 -9.11 -9.82 11.38
CA ALA A 201 -9.63 -11.04 12.01
C ALA A 201 -10.96 -11.53 11.40
N VAL A 202 -11.79 -10.62 10.89
CA VAL A 202 -13.01 -10.99 10.15
C VAL A 202 -12.64 -11.63 8.81
N TYR A 203 -11.73 -11.03 8.05
CA TYR A 203 -11.27 -11.60 6.79
C TYR A 203 -10.56 -12.94 6.96
N GLU A 204 -9.76 -13.11 8.01
CA GLU A 204 -9.12 -14.40 8.33
C GLU A 204 -10.14 -15.51 8.58
N LYS A 205 -11.24 -15.20 9.30
CA LYS A 205 -12.33 -16.17 9.51
C LYS A 205 -13.02 -16.53 8.20
N ILE A 206 -13.34 -15.53 7.38
CA ILE A 206 -13.93 -15.76 6.05
C ILE A 206 -13.00 -16.64 5.20
N LEU A 207 -11.71 -16.33 5.14
CA LEU A 207 -10.72 -17.12 4.40
C LEU A 207 -10.69 -18.58 4.90
N ALA A 208 -10.63 -18.78 6.22
CA ALA A 208 -10.59 -20.11 6.82
C ALA A 208 -11.86 -20.94 6.53
N GLU A 209 -13.03 -20.28 6.44
CA GLU A 209 -14.29 -20.93 6.08
C GLU A 209 -14.38 -21.22 4.58
N LEU A 210 -13.94 -20.30 3.71
CA LEU A 210 -13.92 -20.50 2.26
C LEU A 210 -13.10 -21.74 1.88
N ILE A 211 -11.88 -21.88 2.42
CA ILE A 211 -10.98 -23.01 2.15
C ILE A 211 -11.63 -24.37 2.49
N LYS A 212 -12.43 -24.43 3.56
CA LYS A 212 -13.04 -25.68 4.05
C LYS A 212 -14.34 -26.05 3.34
N MET A 213 -15.02 -25.06 2.75
CA MET A 213 -16.33 -25.24 2.16
C MET A 213 -16.25 -26.17 0.94
N PRO A 214 -17.22 -27.10 0.76
CA PRO A 214 -17.29 -27.91 -0.45
C PRO A 214 -17.59 -27.03 -1.68
N VAL A 215 -16.77 -27.15 -2.73
CA VAL A 215 -16.84 -26.34 -3.95
C VAL A 215 -17.17 -27.23 -5.15
N PRO A 216 -18.35 -27.05 -5.78
CA PRO A 216 -18.66 -27.71 -7.05
C PRO A 216 -17.62 -27.34 -8.12
N LYS A 217 -17.23 -28.29 -8.98
CA LYS A 217 -16.24 -28.05 -10.06
C LYS A 217 -16.55 -26.80 -10.88
N THR A 218 -17.84 -26.53 -11.14
CA THR A 218 -18.30 -25.33 -11.86
C THR A 218 -17.85 -24.01 -11.23
N PHE A 219 -17.67 -23.96 -9.91
CA PHE A 219 -17.28 -22.75 -9.18
C PHE A 219 -15.82 -22.68 -8.79
N VAL A 220 -15.00 -23.70 -9.06
CA VAL A 220 -13.61 -23.78 -8.58
C VAL A 220 -12.82 -22.51 -8.90
N LYS A 221 -12.86 -22.05 -10.16
CA LYS A 221 -12.15 -20.82 -10.56
C LYS A 221 -12.63 -19.60 -9.77
N ALA A 222 -13.94 -19.34 -9.76
CA ALA A 222 -14.48 -18.18 -9.06
C ALA A 222 -14.26 -18.27 -7.54
N HIS A 223 -14.32 -19.46 -6.97
CA HIS A 223 -14.06 -19.69 -5.56
C HIS A 223 -12.58 -19.46 -5.20
N LEU A 224 -11.67 -19.93 -6.06
CA LEU A 224 -10.24 -19.70 -5.92
C LEU A 224 -9.92 -18.21 -5.99
N ASP A 225 -10.49 -17.51 -6.97
CA ASP A 225 -10.36 -16.05 -7.13
C ASP A 225 -10.88 -15.32 -5.87
N MET A 226 -12.06 -15.68 -5.35
CA MET A 226 -12.58 -15.12 -4.08
C MET A 226 -11.63 -15.37 -2.90
N THR A 227 -11.15 -16.61 -2.76
CA THR A 227 -10.28 -17.02 -1.63
C THR A 227 -8.95 -16.28 -1.67
N ASN A 228 -8.33 -16.18 -2.85
CA ASN A 228 -7.09 -15.44 -3.04
C ASN A 228 -7.28 -13.93 -2.92
N GLY A 229 -8.42 -13.39 -3.37
CA GLY A 229 -8.77 -11.98 -3.16
C GLY A 229 -8.85 -11.61 -1.68
N VAL A 230 -9.53 -12.44 -0.86
CA VAL A 230 -9.58 -12.25 0.61
C VAL A 230 -8.19 -12.38 1.24
N LYS A 231 -7.40 -13.36 0.83
CA LYS A 231 -6.01 -13.53 1.31
C LYS A 231 -5.15 -12.31 0.99
N GLY A 232 -5.25 -11.78 -0.23
CA GLY A 232 -4.57 -10.56 -0.65
C GLY A 232 -4.97 -9.37 0.20
N MET A 233 -6.27 -9.18 0.46
CA MET A 233 -6.76 -8.12 1.35
C MET A 233 -6.20 -8.24 2.79
N ILE A 234 -6.16 -9.44 3.38
CA ILE A 234 -5.59 -9.66 4.72
C ILE A 234 -4.14 -9.21 4.77
N MET A 235 -3.34 -9.62 3.78
CA MET A 235 -1.92 -9.30 3.74
C MET A 235 -1.68 -7.81 3.50
N ALA A 236 -2.43 -7.23 2.56
CA ALA A 236 -2.39 -5.81 2.29
C ALA A 236 -2.71 -5.00 3.55
N LEU A 237 -3.80 -5.31 4.26
CA LEU A 237 -4.15 -4.62 5.51
C LEU A 237 -3.09 -4.83 6.59
N THR A 238 -2.46 -6.00 6.64
CA THR A 238 -1.36 -6.27 7.58
C THR A 238 -0.14 -5.39 7.31
N GLU A 239 0.17 -5.14 6.04
CA GLU A 239 1.27 -4.26 5.65
C GLU A 239 0.92 -2.78 5.77
N ILE A 240 -0.32 -2.38 5.48
CA ILE A 240 -0.78 -1.00 5.68
C ILE A 240 -0.70 -0.58 7.15
N LYS A 241 -0.72 -1.52 8.10
CA LYS A 241 -0.42 -1.23 9.51
C LYS A 241 0.98 -0.66 9.72
N THR A 242 1.87 -0.74 8.74
CA THR A 242 3.18 -0.11 8.84
C THR A 242 3.15 1.37 8.45
N VAL A 243 1.99 1.97 8.16
CA VAL A 243 1.91 3.31 7.52
C VAL A 243 2.61 4.43 8.27
N LEU A 244 2.71 4.34 9.60
CA LEU A 244 3.41 5.34 10.41
C LEU A 244 4.94 5.13 10.44
N SER A 245 5.42 3.92 10.18
CA SER A 245 6.85 3.55 10.23
C SER A 245 7.47 3.32 8.85
N ASP A 246 6.69 2.85 7.88
CA ASP A 246 7.09 2.54 6.51
C ASP A 246 5.97 2.92 5.51
N PRO A 247 5.79 4.24 5.25
CA PRO A 247 4.75 4.74 4.35
C PRO A 247 4.83 4.18 2.93
N VAL A 248 6.03 3.96 2.37
CA VAL A 248 6.20 3.43 1.01
C VAL A 248 5.73 1.99 0.93
N LYS A 249 6.08 1.14 1.91
CA LYS A 249 5.56 -0.23 1.99
C LYS A 249 4.05 -0.27 2.17
N SER A 250 3.51 0.64 2.97
CA SER A 250 2.07 0.74 3.17
C SER A 250 1.33 1.22 1.93
N LEU A 251 1.94 2.13 1.15
CA LEU A 251 1.36 2.62 -0.10
C LEU A 251 1.29 1.51 -1.15
N SER A 252 2.35 0.73 -1.34
CA SER A 252 2.29 -0.43 -2.26
C SER A 252 1.28 -1.48 -1.80
N ALA A 253 1.13 -1.66 -0.48
CA ALA A 253 0.10 -2.54 0.05
C ALA A 253 -1.33 -2.04 -0.20
N MET A 254 -1.58 -0.73 -0.35
CA MET A 254 -2.91 -0.22 -0.73
C MET A 254 -3.31 -0.67 -2.14
N GLU A 255 -2.36 -0.74 -3.06
CA GLU A 255 -2.60 -1.28 -4.41
C GLU A 255 -2.98 -2.76 -4.36
N LEU A 256 -2.24 -3.55 -3.57
CA LEU A 256 -2.56 -4.97 -3.35
C LEU A 256 -3.95 -5.16 -2.71
N TYR A 257 -4.36 -4.27 -1.81
CA TYR A 257 -5.72 -4.28 -1.24
C TYR A 257 -6.78 -4.06 -2.32
N GLN A 258 -6.56 -3.07 -3.19
CA GLN A 258 -7.47 -2.75 -4.28
C GLN A 258 -7.58 -3.89 -5.30
N GLU A 259 -6.45 -4.50 -5.66
CA GLU A 259 -6.41 -5.67 -6.54
C GLU A 259 -7.18 -6.84 -5.92
N GLY A 260 -6.86 -7.20 -4.66
CA GLY A 260 -7.52 -8.30 -3.95
C GLY A 260 -9.03 -8.09 -3.82
N SER A 261 -9.45 -6.86 -3.51
CA SER A 261 -10.87 -6.47 -3.44
C SER A 261 -11.56 -6.58 -4.79
N THR A 262 -10.90 -6.14 -5.87
CA THR A 262 -11.42 -6.23 -7.24
C THR A 262 -11.62 -7.68 -7.66
N ILE A 263 -10.60 -8.53 -7.45
CA ILE A 263 -10.67 -9.96 -7.75
C ILE A 263 -11.83 -10.61 -6.98
N PHE A 264 -11.94 -10.33 -5.68
CA PHE A 264 -13.02 -10.86 -4.84
C PHE A 264 -14.41 -10.44 -5.35
N ILE A 265 -14.61 -9.15 -5.64
CA ILE A 265 -15.89 -8.60 -6.10
C ILE A 265 -16.28 -9.22 -7.45
N GLN A 266 -15.35 -9.28 -8.40
CA GLN A 266 -15.61 -9.85 -9.73
C GLN A 266 -15.95 -11.34 -9.64
N ALA A 267 -15.22 -12.10 -8.83
CA ALA A 267 -15.44 -13.53 -8.66
C ALA A 267 -16.77 -13.84 -7.94
N LYS A 268 -17.15 -13.02 -6.94
CA LYS A 268 -18.47 -13.07 -6.32
C LYS A 268 -19.58 -12.74 -7.32
N GLN A 269 -19.40 -11.70 -8.14
CA GLN A 269 -20.38 -11.32 -9.16
C GLN A 269 -20.57 -12.43 -10.20
N ALA A 270 -19.48 -13.04 -10.68
CA ALA A 270 -19.54 -14.18 -11.61
C ALA A 270 -20.32 -15.36 -11.00
N THR A 271 -20.10 -15.64 -9.71
CA THR A 271 -20.85 -16.65 -8.97
C THR A 271 -22.35 -16.33 -8.92
N ASN A 272 -22.71 -15.09 -8.57
CA ASN A 272 -24.10 -14.65 -8.47
C ASN A 272 -24.81 -14.71 -9.84
N ILE A 273 -24.15 -14.24 -10.90
CA ILE A 273 -24.68 -14.28 -12.27
C ILE A 273 -24.96 -15.73 -12.68
N PHE A 274 -24.04 -16.65 -12.42
CA PHE A 274 -24.23 -18.06 -12.76
C PHE A 274 -25.42 -18.66 -12.02
N ILE A 275 -25.56 -18.41 -10.72
CA ILE A 275 -26.67 -18.88 -9.89
C ILE A 275 -28.01 -18.38 -10.45
N ILE A 276 -28.08 -17.09 -10.80
CA ILE A 276 -29.29 -16.46 -11.37
C ILE A 276 -29.64 -17.06 -12.74
N GLN A 277 -28.66 -17.20 -13.63
CA GLN A 277 -28.86 -17.75 -14.98
C GLN A 277 -29.33 -19.22 -14.95
N ASN A 278 -28.97 -19.98 -13.91
CA ASN A 278 -29.39 -21.36 -13.72
C ASN A 278 -30.73 -21.51 -12.96
N ASN A 279 -31.47 -20.41 -12.76
CA ASN A 279 -32.78 -20.40 -12.09
C ASN A 279 -32.74 -21.09 -10.71
N ILE A 280 -31.68 -20.80 -9.95
CA ILE A 280 -31.55 -21.19 -8.54
C ILE A 280 -32.22 -20.09 -7.72
N VAL A 281 -33.22 -20.46 -6.93
CA VAL A 281 -33.99 -19.53 -6.11
C VAL A 281 -33.79 -19.88 -4.64
N TYR A 282 -33.46 -18.88 -3.84
CA TYR A 282 -33.29 -19.02 -2.40
C TYR A 282 -34.48 -18.44 -1.65
N LYS A 283 -34.86 -19.10 -0.56
CA LYS A 283 -35.89 -18.59 0.34
C LYS A 283 -35.36 -17.37 1.09
N GLN A 284 -36.21 -16.37 1.32
CA GLN A 284 -35.84 -15.21 2.12
C GLN A 284 -35.31 -15.64 3.50
N GLY A 285 -34.17 -15.04 3.90
CA GLY A 285 -33.53 -15.32 5.18
C GLY A 285 -32.54 -16.49 5.18
N THR A 286 -32.37 -17.18 4.05
CA THR A 286 -31.32 -18.20 3.89
C THR A 286 -30.00 -17.56 3.40
N GLY A 287 -28.88 -18.23 3.59
CA GLY A 287 -27.56 -17.80 3.13
C GLY A 287 -27.55 -17.37 1.67
N GLY A 288 -28.10 -18.20 0.78
CA GLY A 288 -28.11 -17.93 -0.65
C GLY A 288 -28.92 -16.68 -1.01
N TYR A 289 -29.95 -16.35 -0.22
CA TYR A 289 -30.66 -15.09 -0.38
C TYR A 289 -29.76 -13.89 -0.05
N TYR A 290 -29.02 -13.94 1.05
CA TYR A 290 -28.07 -12.88 1.41
C TYR A 290 -26.91 -12.75 0.42
N LEU A 291 -26.50 -13.86 -0.19
CA LEU A 291 -25.48 -13.85 -1.22
C LEU A 291 -25.91 -13.05 -2.45
N LEU A 292 -27.16 -13.22 -2.89
CA LEU A 292 -27.71 -12.58 -4.08
C LEU A 292 -28.18 -11.14 -3.84
N TYR A 293 -28.81 -10.88 -2.71
CA TYR A 293 -29.51 -9.61 -2.46
C TYR A 293 -28.85 -8.74 -1.37
N GLY A 294 -27.78 -9.23 -0.74
CA GLY A 294 -27.10 -8.54 0.36
C GLY A 294 -27.72 -8.83 1.72
N ILE A 295 -27.04 -8.34 2.77
CA ILE A 295 -27.41 -8.50 4.19
C ILE A 295 -28.01 -7.23 4.76
#